data_AF-A0A9Q8LFR1-F1
#
_entry.id   AF-A0A9Q8LFR1-F1
#
_cell.length_a   1.000
_cell.length_b   1.000
_cell.length_c   1.000
_cell.angle_alpha   90.00
_cell.angle_beta   90.00
_cell.angle_gamma   90.00
#
_symmetry.space_group_name_H-M   'P 1'
#
loop_
_entity.id
_entity.type
_entity.pdbx_description
1 polymer ?
#
loop_
_entity_poly.entity_id
_entity_poly.type
_entity_poly.pdbx_seq_one_letter_code
_entity_poly.pdbx_strand_id
1 'polypeptide(L)'
;MDTCCPRDCDFRRWDRAVILSQGQQCASQELGKQMIEAAQPPLDSSVEAVLLRISCSWSSGRCRLDLCTPQNFMKQLADLHTRSTFPTGQFGFHMVTCVGPNAQDTTWDSSWSAFHTRLLRQFYDCELSVCGPSNDAKYEAGMEVLLTSTIPALLEPLQADGRTLNPSLVHGDLWEENCGTDFDGGQPKILDPAAFYAHNEYDFAAWRSENVPFGRPHYRQYFKHIPPSEPKEQWDDRNKLYAIRAEVHRSSLWPALCESQREIVLGYLTDLTAKYAKGDAVDGAADPRLSHAGRVHFGLTARRETSEVDMVLGCDMIFDR
;
A
#
# COMPACT_ATOMS: atom_id res chain seq x y z
N MET A 1 -10.88 14.43 25.39
CA MET A 1 -10.23 13.15 25.04
C MET A 1 -11.36 12.15 24.86
N ASP A 2 -11.94 12.13 23.65
CA ASP A 2 -12.99 11.20 23.20
C ASP A 2 -13.38 11.65 21.79
N THR A 3 -12.81 11.04 20.74
CA THR A 3 -13.28 11.14 19.36
C THR A 3 -12.95 9.86 18.59
N CYS A 4 -13.56 8.74 19.00
CA CYS A 4 -13.87 7.68 18.03
C CYS A 4 -15.29 7.97 17.50
N CYS A 5 -15.37 8.17 16.19
CA CYS A 5 -16.54 8.21 15.28
C CYS A 5 -17.97 8.21 15.90
N PRO A 6 -18.88 9.14 15.53
CA PRO A 6 -20.25 9.16 16.04
C PRO A 6 -20.98 7.83 15.79
N ARG A 7 -21.46 7.24 16.89
CA ARG A 7 -22.38 6.11 16.91
C ARG A 7 -23.73 6.59 16.35
N ASP A 8 -24.07 6.24 15.12
CA ASP A 8 -25.45 6.08 14.62
C ASP A 8 -25.46 5.60 13.15
N CYS A 9 -24.87 4.43 12.90
CA CYS A 9 -25.11 3.70 11.65
C CYS A 9 -25.68 2.31 12.03
N ASP A 10 -26.96 2.09 11.72
CA ASP A 10 -27.64 0.80 11.92
C ASP A 10 -27.17 -0.21 10.86
N PHE A 11 -26.30 -1.15 11.27
CA PHE A 11 -25.63 -2.13 10.41
C PHE A 11 -26.33 -3.51 10.39
N ARG A 12 -27.65 -3.56 10.18
CA ARG A 12 -28.38 -4.84 10.11
C ARG A 12 -29.11 -5.03 8.79
N ARG A 13 -28.36 -5.45 7.77
CA ARG A 13 -28.75 -6.26 6.57
C ARG A 13 -27.99 -5.77 5.33
N TRP A 14 -26.90 -6.42 4.97
CA TRP A 14 -26.32 -6.25 3.63
C TRP A 14 -25.78 -7.58 3.10
N ASP A 15 -26.44 -8.07 2.05
CA ASP A 15 -26.02 -9.20 1.24
C ASP A 15 -24.72 -8.87 0.47
N ARG A 16 -23.95 -9.94 0.20
CA ARG A 16 -22.65 -9.91 -0.46
C ARG A 16 -22.77 -9.45 -1.92
N ALA A 17 -21.83 -8.58 -2.31
CA ALA A 17 -21.61 -7.95 -3.63
C ALA A 17 -22.23 -6.54 -3.73
N VAL A 18 -21.37 -5.56 -4.07
CA VAL A 18 -21.66 -4.11 -4.16
C VAL A 18 -21.63 -3.36 -2.81
N ILE A 19 -20.47 -3.34 -2.14
CA ILE A 19 -20.19 -2.37 -1.07
C ILE A 19 -18.74 -1.85 -1.20
N LEU A 20 -18.44 -1.17 -2.30
CA LEU A 20 -17.58 0.02 -2.19
C LEU A 20 -18.59 1.16 -2.07
N SER A 21 -18.86 1.57 -0.83
CA SER A 21 -19.91 2.55 -0.55
C SER A 21 -19.61 3.86 -1.30
N GLN A 22 -20.64 4.45 -1.92
CA GLN A 22 -20.56 5.74 -2.61
C GLN A 22 -19.91 6.85 -1.75
N GLY A 23 -19.88 6.70 -0.42
CA GLY A 23 -19.21 7.62 0.51
C GLY A 23 -17.68 7.59 0.44
N GLN A 24 -17.05 6.42 0.28
CA GLN A 24 -15.59 6.32 0.10
C GLN A 24 -15.17 6.89 -1.27
N GLN A 25 -15.96 6.63 -2.32
CA GLN A 25 -15.72 7.19 -3.65
C GLN A 25 -15.83 8.73 -3.68
N CYS A 26 -16.76 9.31 -2.91
CA CYS A 26 -16.93 10.77 -2.86
C CYS A 26 -15.80 11.45 -2.08
N ALA A 27 -15.31 10.82 -1.00
CA ALA A 27 -14.13 11.28 -0.27
C ALA A 27 -12.85 11.18 -1.12
N SER A 28 -12.63 10.07 -1.85
CA SER A 28 -11.49 9.91 -2.77
C SER A 28 -11.47 10.95 -3.89
N GLN A 29 -12.63 11.31 -4.45
CA GLN A 29 -12.74 12.31 -5.52
C GLN A 29 -12.45 13.73 -5.02
N GLU A 30 -12.94 14.07 -3.83
CA GLU A 30 -12.68 15.37 -3.20
C GLU A 30 -11.21 15.47 -2.75
N LEU A 31 -10.63 14.38 -2.21
CA LEU A 31 -9.21 14.31 -1.91
C LEU A 31 -8.37 14.48 -3.19
N GLY A 32 -8.72 13.80 -4.28
CA GLY A 32 -8.01 13.92 -5.56
C GLY A 32 -8.00 15.37 -6.09
N LYS A 33 -9.12 16.09 -5.99
CA LYS A 33 -9.19 17.52 -6.32
C LYS A 33 -8.33 18.37 -5.39
N GLN A 34 -8.42 18.13 -4.08
CA GLN A 34 -7.62 18.86 -3.10
C GLN A 34 -6.11 18.59 -3.25
N MET A 35 -5.71 17.38 -3.68
CA MET A 35 -4.32 17.05 -3.98
C MET A 35 -3.78 17.82 -5.19
N ILE A 36 -4.62 18.08 -6.20
CA ILE A 36 -4.27 18.93 -7.35
C ILE A 36 -4.12 20.40 -6.91
N GLU A 37 -5.06 20.88 -6.09
CA GLU A 37 -5.10 22.28 -5.63
C GLU A 37 -3.99 22.61 -4.62
N ALA A 38 -3.60 21.66 -3.77
CA ALA A 38 -2.64 21.85 -2.69
C ALA A 38 -1.17 21.76 -3.13
N ALA A 39 -0.91 21.29 -4.35
CA ALA A 39 0.44 21.17 -4.84
C ALA A 39 0.94 22.54 -5.34
N GLN A 40 1.77 23.17 -4.50
CA GLN A 40 2.47 24.41 -4.76
C GLN A 40 4.00 24.15 -4.76
N PRO A 41 4.76 24.59 -5.78
CA PRO A 41 4.29 25.25 -7.00
C PRO A 41 3.41 24.31 -7.85
N PRO A 42 2.66 24.85 -8.83
CA PRO A 42 1.76 24.05 -9.67
C PRO A 42 2.46 22.79 -10.14
N LEU A 43 1.82 21.66 -9.91
CA LEU A 43 2.27 20.38 -10.46
C LEU A 43 2.52 20.56 -11.94
N ASP A 44 3.60 19.98 -12.43
CA ASP A 44 3.72 19.89 -13.88
C ASP A 44 2.48 19.16 -14.42
N SER A 45 2.03 19.58 -15.60
CA SER A 45 0.96 18.95 -16.38
C SER A 45 0.93 17.41 -16.33
N SER A 46 2.05 16.70 -16.12
CA SER A 46 2.04 15.25 -15.92
C SER A 46 1.54 14.80 -14.55
N VAL A 47 1.90 15.48 -13.46
CA VAL A 47 1.48 15.12 -12.09
C VAL A 47 0.05 15.61 -11.86
N GLU A 48 -0.29 16.79 -12.39
CA GLU A 48 -1.67 17.24 -12.47
C GLU A 48 -2.53 16.28 -13.30
N ALA A 49 -2.03 15.78 -14.44
CA ALA A 49 -2.73 14.75 -15.21
C ALA A 49 -2.84 13.40 -14.48
N VAL A 50 -1.85 13.01 -13.67
CA VAL A 50 -1.92 11.78 -12.86
C VAL A 50 -2.97 11.92 -11.76
N LEU A 51 -3.02 13.06 -11.06
CA LEU A 51 -4.02 13.31 -10.02
C LEU A 51 -5.41 13.64 -10.60
N LEU A 52 -5.53 14.32 -11.73
CA LEU A 52 -6.82 14.51 -12.43
C LEU A 52 -7.37 13.20 -12.98
N ARG A 53 -6.50 12.22 -13.26
CA ARG A 53 -6.89 10.85 -13.64
C ARG A 53 -7.39 10.00 -12.46
N ILE A 54 -7.21 10.47 -11.22
CA ILE A 54 -7.74 9.84 -10.00
C ILE A 54 -9.25 10.13 -9.82
N SER A 55 -9.81 11.10 -10.56
CA SER A 55 -11.22 11.48 -10.46
C SER A 55 -11.91 11.34 -11.83
N CYS A 56 -12.99 10.55 -11.90
CA CYS A 56 -14.01 10.54 -12.96
C CYS A 56 -13.93 9.54 -14.14
N SER A 57 -13.29 8.36 -14.05
CA SER A 57 -13.48 7.33 -15.12
C SER A 57 -14.47 6.21 -14.78
N TRP A 58 -14.69 5.91 -13.49
CA TRP A 58 -15.56 4.80 -13.07
C TRP A 58 -17.03 4.99 -13.45
N SER A 59 -17.58 6.20 -13.33
CA SER A 59 -18.96 6.49 -13.74
C SER A 59 -19.19 6.37 -15.25
N SER A 60 -18.12 6.33 -16.05
CA SER A 60 -18.20 6.17 -17.50
C SER A 60 -17.85 4.76 -18.02
N GLY A 61 -17.43 3.84 -17.13
CA GLY A 61 -17.01 2.49 -17.54
C GLY A 61 -15.77 2.47 -18.46
N ARG A 62 -14.89 3.48 -18.35
CA ARG A 62 -13.73 3.69 -19.26
C ARG A 62 -12.36 3.33 -18.66
N CYS A 63 -12.30 2.43 -17.68
CA CYS A 63 -11.06 1.77 -17.25
C CYS A 63 -11.20 0.25 -17.31
N ARG A 64 -10.25 -0.42 -17.96
CA ARG A 64 -10.19 -1.88 -17.95
C ARG A 64 -9.34 -2.35 -16.77
N LEU A 65 -9.79 -3.41 -16.12
CA LEU A 65 -9.02 -4.16 -15.10
C LEU A 65 -7.87 -4.99 -15.70
N ASP A 66 -7.51 -4.72 -16.95
CA ASP A 66 -6.35 -5.30 -17.62
C ASP A 66 -5.10 -4.76 -16.92
N LEU A 67 -4.22 -5.67 -16.49
CA LEU A 67 -2.95 -5.27 -15.89
C LEU A 67 -2.16 -4.39 -16.86
N CYS A 68 -1.75 -3.21 -16.37
CA CYS A 68 -0.96 -2.28 -17.15
C CYS A 68 0.34 -2.95 -17.62
N THR A 69 0.78 -2.66 -18.84
CA THR A 69 2.10 -3.15 -19.27
C THR A 69 3.17 -2.62 -18.31
N PRO A 70 4.06 -3.49 -17.76
CA PRO A 70 5.03 -3.06 -16.75
C PRO A 70 5.88 -1.87 -17.20
N GLN A 71 6.17 -1.76 -18.49
CA GLN A 71 7.00 -0.69 -19.07
C GLN A 71 6.35 0.68 -18.89
N ASN A 72 5.11 0.86 -19.36
CA ASN A 72 4.45 2.16 -19.32
C ASN A 72 4.03 2.52 -17.90
N PHE A 73 3.53 1.54 -17.15
CA PHE A 73 3.08 1.75 -15.78
C PHE A 73 4.22 2.21 -14.88
N MET A 74 5.35 1.50 -14.91
CA MET A 74 6.48 1.80 -14.04
C MET A 74 7.20 3.09 -14.44
N LYS A 75 7.18 3.44 -15.74
CA LYS A 75 7.64 4.76 -16.18
C LYS A 75 6.78 5.88 -15.58
N GLN A 76 5.45 5.76 -15.62
CA GLN A 76 4.57 6.78 -15.03
C GLN A 76 4.68 6.86 -13.51
N LEU A 77 4.82 5.72 -12.83
CA LEU A 77 5.05 5.69 -11.39
C LEU A 77 6.39 6.36 -11.03
N ALA A 78 7.45 6.11 -11.80
CA ALA A 78 8.72 6.79 -11.60
C ALA A 78 8.64 8.29 -11.92
N ASP A 79 7.89 8.67 -12.96
CA ASP A 79 7.62 10.08 -13.29
C ASP A 79 6.86 10.76 -12.11
N LEU A 80 5.88 10.10 -11.49
CA LEU A 80 5.21 10.59 -10.27
C LEU A 80 6.23 10.80 -9.14
N HIS A 81 7.02 9.79 -8.81
CA HIS A 81 7.95 9.85 -7.68
C HIS A 81 9.07 10.87 -7.87
N THR A 82 9.53 11.12 -9.10
CA THR A 82 10.61 12.06 -9.41
C THR A 82 10.15 13.51 -9.59
N ARG A 83 8.95 13.73 -10.15
CA ARG A 83 8.48 15.08 -10.52
C ARG A 83 7.70 15.77 -9.41
N SER A 84 7.34 15.04 -8.37
CA SER A 84 6.62 15.58 -7.23
C SER A 84 7.48 16.60 -6.48
N THR A 85 6.96 17.81 -6.33
CA THR A 85 7.58 18.85 -5.51
C THR A 85 7.30 18.54 -4.05
N PHE A 86 8.33 18.51 -3.20
CA PHE A 86 8.22 18.29 -1.76
C PHE A 86 8.17 19.67 -1.05
N PRO A 87 6.99 20.22 -0.71
CA PRO A 87 6.84 21.64 -0.39
C PRO A 87 7.61 22.07 0.87
N THR A 88 7.78 21.14 1.81
CA THR A 88 8.42 21.34 3.11
C THR A 88 9.81 20.71 3.22
N GLY A 89 10.16 19.81 2.29
CA GLY A 89 11.32 18.91 2.43
C GLY A 89 11.17 17.83 3.49
N GLN A 90 9.96 17.63 4.03
CA GLN A 90 9.64 16.65 5.07
C GLN A 90 8.72 15.53 4.54
N PHE A 91 8.65 14.42 5.26
CA PHE A 91 7.68 13.34 5.03
C PHE A 91 6.35 13.68 5.69
N GLY A 92 5.24 13.30 5.07
CA GLY A 92 3.89 13.60 5.55
C GLY A 92 3.01 14.23 4.49
N PHE A 93 1.92 14.87 4.93
CA PHE A 93 0.98 15.52 4.03
C PHE A 93 0.30 16.70 4.73
N HIS A 94 -0.20 17.65 3.95
CA HIS A 94 -0.84 18.85 4.47
C HIS A 94 -2.23 18.59 5.07
N MET A 95 -2.80 17.42 4.83
CA MET A 95 -4.06 16.94 5.40
C MET A 95 -3.95 15.47 5.80
N VAL A 96 -4.84 15.03 6.68
CA VAL A 96 -5.02 13.62 7.01
C VAL A 96 -5.63 12.91 5.81
N THR A 97 -4.95 11.88 5.29
CA THR A 97 -5.47 11.00 4.24
C THR A 97 -5.94 9.69 4.85
N CYS A 98 -6.72 8.91 4.11
CA CYS A 98 -7.23 7.62 4.58
C CYS A 98 -6.80 6.49 3.65
N VAL A 99 -6.55 5.32 4.22
CA VAL A 99 -6.46 4.06 3.47
C VAL A 99 -7.63 3.17 3.92
N GLY A 100 -8.54 2.86 3.00
CA GLY A 100 -9.84 2.31 3.38
C GLY A 100 -10.57 3.20 4.41
N PRO A 101 -11.07 2.64 5.54
CA PRO A 101 -11.72 3.41 6.61
C PRO A 101 -10.72 4.04 7.60
N ASN A 102 -9.42 3.77 7.48
CA ASN A 102 -8.42 4.13 8.48
C ASN A 102 -7.71 5.43 8.10
N ALA A 103 -7.81 6.43 8.98
CA ALA A 103 -7.07 7.68 8.87
C ALA A 103 -5.56 7.43 9.08
N GLN A 104 -4.73 8.11 8.29
CA GLN A 104 -3.28 8.05 8.37
C GLN A 104 -2.75 9.26 9.14
N ASP A 105 -1.87 9.05 10.11
CA ASP A 105 -1.09 10.14 10.70
C ASP A 105 -0.08 10.67 9.68
N THR A 106 -0.48 11.74 8.98
CA THR A 106 0.31 12.43 7.97
C THR A 106 1.09 13.61 8.53
N THR A 107 1.20 13.73 9.85
CA THR A 107 1.94 14.83 10.50
C THR A 107 3.38 14.89 9.99
N TRP A 108 3.81 16.09 9.58
CA TRP A 108 5.13 16.30 8.99
C TRP A 108 6.28 15.86 9.90
N ASP A 109 7.28 15.19 9.33
CA ASP A 109 8.49 14.75 10.02
C ASP A 109 9.69 14.78 9.07
N SER A 110 10.86 15.23 9.54
CA SER A 110 12.08 15.21 8.73
C SER A 110 12.75 13.83 8.69
N SER A 111 12.42 12.93 9.63
CA SER A 111 12.95 11.56 9.69
C SER A 111 11.94 10.58 9.10
N TRP A 112 12.32 9.90 8.01
CA TRP A 112 11.49 8.83 7.44
C TRP A 112 11.32 7.67 8.42
N SER A 113 12.38 7.34 9.16
CA SER A 113 12.35 6.32 10.21
C SER A 113 11.30 6.66 11.28
N ALA A 114 11.30 7.89 11.79
CA ALA A 114 10.35 8.34 12.80
C ALA A 114 8.91 8.39 12.25
N PHE A 115 8.74 8.95 11.05
CA PHE A 115 7.44 9.00 10.37
C PHE A 115 6.83 7.60 10.19
N HIS A 116 7.60 6.69 9.58
CA HIS A 116 7.12 5.34 9.30
C HIS A 116 6.85 4.55 10.59
N THR A 117 7.67 4.73 11.64
CA THR A 117 7.44 4.09 12.95
C THR A 117 6.11 4.54 13.54
N ARG A 118 5.82 5.85 13.52
CA ARG A 118 4.57 6.42 14.02
C ARG A 118 3.37 5.92 13.23
N LEU A 119 3.48 5.92 11.90
CA LEU A 119 2.44 5.41 11.01
C LEU A 119 2.16 3.93 11.28
N LEU A 120 3.18 3.07 11.31
CA LEU A 120 3.01 1.64 11.55
C LEU A 120 2.43 1.36 12.94
N ARG A 121 2.89 2.08 13.98
CA ARG A 121 2.31 2.00 15.33
C ARG A 121 0.81 2.25 15.31
N GLN A 122 0.37 3.32 14.63
CA GLN A 122 -1.05 3.65 14.52
C GLN A 122 -1.87 2.51 13.89
N PHE A 123 -1.38 1.91 12.78
CA PHE A 123 -2.05 0.79 12.14
C PHE A 123 -2.05 -0.47 13.00
N TYR A 124 -0.96 -0.72 13.73
CA TYR A 124 -0.86 -1.85 14.64
C TYR A 124 -1.81 -1.71 15.84
N ASP A 125 -1.91 -0.52 16.44
CA ASP A 125 -2.84 -0.26 17.54
C ASP A 125 -4.31 -0.40 17.07
N CYS A 126 -4.61 0.03 15.84
CA CYS A 126 -5.90 -0.19 15.20
C CYS A 126 -6.18 -1.69 15.00
N GLU A 127 -5.22 -2.43 14.45
CA GLU A 127 -5.30 -3.87 14.27
C GLU A 127 -5.56 -4.59 15.59
N LEU A 128 -4.82 -4.28 16.65
CA LEU A 128 -5.03 -4.85 17.98
C LEU A 128 -6.41 -4.54 18.55
N SER A 129 -6.94 -3.34 18.30
CA SER A 129 -8.27 -2.95 18.76
C SER A 129 -9.39 -3.76 18.10
N VAL A 130 -9.16 -4.24 16.87
CA VAL A 130 -10.11 -5.00 16.07
C VAL A 130 -9.96 -6.51 16.28
N CYS A 131 -8.71 -6.99 16.25
CA CYS A 131 -8.37 -8.41 16.28
C CYS A 131 -8.15 -8.94 17.70
N GLY A 132 -7.94 -8.07 18.69
CA GLY A 132 -7.48 -8.47 20.04
C GLY A 132 -6.04 -8.99 20.03
N PRO A 133 -5.53 -9.56 21.15
CA PRO A 133 -4.20 -10.18 21.19
C PRO A 133 -4.08 -11.35 20.22
N SER A 134 -2.87 -11.57 19.68
CA SER A 134 -2.49 -12.74 18.88
C SER A 134 -2.51 -14.02 19.71
N ASN A 135 -2.79 -15.16 19.05
CA ASN A 135 -2.61 -16.47 19.68
C ASN A 135 -1.13 -16.85 19.86
N ASP A 136 -0.23 -16.25 19.08
CA ASP A 136 1.21 -16.37 19.25
C ASP A 136 1.80 -15.07 19.79
N ALA A 137 2.21 -15.08 21.06
CA ALA A 137 2.80 -13.94 21.76
C ALA A 137 4.12 -13.42 21.13
N LYS A 138 4.73 -14.19 20.20
CA LYS A 138 5.86 -13.71 19.41
C LYS A 138 5.47 -12.58 18.46
N TYR A 139 4.19 -12.47 18.09
CA TYR A 139 3.71 -11.40 17.22
C TYR A 139 3.89 -10.03 17.87
N GLU A 140 3.34 -9.83 19.06
CA GLU A 140 3.48 -8.58 19.83
C GLU A 140 4.94 -8.31 20.18
N ALA A 141 5.66 -9.32 20.68
CA ALA A 141 7.07 -9.17 21.01
C ALA A 141 7.92 -8.77 19.80
N GLY A 142 7.66 -9.39 18.64
CA GLY A 142 8.34 -9.08 17.38
C GLY A 142 8.00 -7.68 16.89
N MET A 143 6.74 -7.26 17.00
CA MET A 143 6.29 -5.92 16.61
C MET A 143 6.95 -4.82 17.47
N GLU A 144 7.10 -5.05 18.77
CA GLU A 144 7.82 -4.11 19.65
C GLU A 144 9.30 -4.00 19.31
N VAL A 145 9.98 -5.12 19.04
CA VAL A 145 11.38 -5.08 18.58
C VAL A 145 11.49 -4.38 17.22
N LEU A 146 10.53 -4.62 16.32
CA LEU A 146 10.49 -3.98 15.01
C LEU A 146 10.43 -2.45 15.16
N LEU A 147 9.47 -1.96 15.94
CA LEU A 147 9.19 -0.53 16.10
C LEU A 147 10.28 0.21 16.89
N THR A 148 10.92 -0.46 17.85
CA THR A 148 11.92 0.20 18.73
C THR A 148 13.35 0.12 18.21
N SER A 149 13.70 -0.95 17.48
CA SER A 149 15.11 -1.24 17.16
C SER A 149 15.33 -1.52 15.67
N THR A 150 14.47 -2.35 15.05
CA THR A 150 14.69 -2.76 13.65
C THR A 150 14.41 -1.65 12.65
N ILE A 151 13.32 -0.90 12.81
CA ILE A 151 13.00 0.23 11.92
C ILE A 151 14.12 1.28 11.94
N PRO A 152 14.59 1.77 13.10
CA PRO A 152 15.74 2.66 13.16
C PRO A 152 16.95 2.08 12.41
N ALA A 153 17.36 0.85 12.72
CA ALA A 153 18.53 0.22 12.10
C ALA A 153 18.41 0.04 10.58
N LEU A 154 17.20 -0.14 10.06
CA LEU A 154 16.95 -0.37 8.63
C LEU A 154 16.68 0.93 7.84
N LEU A 155 16.02 1.92 8.44
CA LEU A 155 15.59 3.14 7.72
C LEU A 155 16.49 4.35 7.96
N GLU A 156 17.16 4.48 9.12
CA GLU A 156 18.12 5.58 9.34
C GLU A 156 19.27 5.60 8.33
N PRO A 157 19.83 4.45 7.86
CA PRO A 157 20.86 4.44 6.83
C PRO A 157 20.50 5.19 5.54
N LEU A 158 19.20 5.36 5.22
CA LEU A 158 18.73 6.14 4.05
C LEU A 158 19.07 7.64 4.16
N GLN A 159 19.20 8.16 5.37
CA GLN A 159 19.45 9.58 5.68
C GLN A 159 20.78 9.78 6.46
N ALA A 160 21.55 8.73 6.68
CA ALA A 160 22.84 8.76 7.38
C ALA A 160 24.03 8.87 6.40
N ASP A 161 25.24 9.06 6.94
CA ASP A 161 26.50 9.11 6.18
C ASP A 161 26.51 10.12 5.01
N GLY A 162 25.85 11.25 5.20
CA GLY A 162 25.72 12.30 4.17
C GLY A 162 24.73 11.97 3.06
N ARG A 163 23.99 10.86 3.15
CA ARG A 163 22.88 10.54 2.25
C ARG A 163 21.69 11.44 2.55
N THR A 164 20.96 11.81 1.51
CA THR A 164 19.71 12.56 1.62
C THR A 164 18.60 11.73 0.98
N LEU A 165 17.55 11.45 1.76
CA LEU A 165 16.34 10.82 1.25
C LEU A 165 15.32 11.92 0.93
N ASN A 166 15.07 12.16 -0.34
CA ASN A 166 14.07 13.12 -0.77
C ASN A 166 12.66 12.49 -0.68
N PRO A 167 11.69 13.15 -0.03
CA PRO A 167 10.31 12.69 -0.02
C PRO A 167 9.71 12.72 -1.44
N SER A 168 9.11 11.61 -1.85
CA SER A 168 8.33 11.46 -3.08
C SER A 168 6.85 11.39 -2.74
N LEU A 169 5.99 12.00 -3.56
CA LEU A 169 4.55 11.76 -3.45
C LEU A 169 4.29 10.30 -3.86
N VAL A 170 3.78 9.50 -2.93
CA VAL A 170 3.42 8.10 -3.18
C VAL A 170 1.91 7.95 -3.29
N HIS A 171 1.45 6.90 -3.98
CA HIS A 171 0.05 6.53 -4.01
C HIS A 171 -0.46 6.08 -2.64
N GLY A 172 0.35 5.34 -1.88
CA GLY A 172 0.08 4.92 -0.50
C GLY A 172 -0.82 3.69 -0.32
N ASP A 173 -1.50 3.28 -1.40
CA ASP A 173 -2.33 2.06 -1.48
C ASP A 173 -2.30 1.43 -2.88
N LEU A 174 -1.09 1.20 -3.43
CA LEU A 174 -0.94 0.76 -4.82
C LEU A 174 -0.95 -0.77 -4.96
N TRP A 175 -2.06 -1.31 -5.43
CA TRP A 175 -2.27 -2.74 -5.74
C TRP A 175 -3.15 -2.87 -7.01
N GLU A 176 -3.41 -4.09 -7.48
CA GLU A 176 -4.01 -4.34 -8.79
C GLU A 176 -5.39 -3.73 -8.98
N GLU A 177 -6.22 -3.67 -7.94
CA GLU A 177 -7.56 -3.07 -8.02
C GLU A 177 -7.50 -1.52 -8.08
N ASN A 178 -6.40 -0.93 -7.64
CA ASN A 178 -6.14 0.51 -7.65
C ASN A 178 -5.33 0.96 -8.87
N CYS A 179 -5.20 0.11 -9.89
CA CYS A 179 -4.63 0.51 -11.17
C CYS A 179 -5.34 -0.15 -12.35
N GLY A 180 -5.21 0.45 -13.52
CA GLY A 180 -5.79 -0.12 -14.73
C GLY A 180 -5.38 0.68 -15.96
N THR A 181 -5.89 0.27 -17.12
CA THR A 181 -5.64 0.98 -18.37
C THR A 181 -6.90 1.71 -18.82
N ASP A 182 -6.76 2.91 -19.38
CA ASP A 182 -7.90 3.56 -20.04
C ASP A 182 -8.30 2.86 -21.33
N PHE A 183 -9.59 2.96 -21.65
CA PHE A 183 -10.15 2.37 -22.88
C PHE A 183 -9.66 3.07 -24.15
N ASP A 184 -9.45 4.39 -24.08
CA ASP A 184 -9.24 5.22 -25.27
C ASP A 184 -7.77 5.23 -25.75
N GLY A 185 -6.80 4.83 -24.92
CA GLY A 185 -5.38 4.91 -25.26
C GLY A 185 -4.46 3.88 -24.60
N GLY A 186 -5.00 2.94 -23.81
CA GLY A 186 -4.22 1.94 -23.08
C GLY A 186 -3.24 2.54 -22.08
N GLN A 187 -3.48 3.78 -21.65
CA GLN A 187 -2.59 4.46 -20.71
C GLN A 187 -2.87 3.99 -19.29
N PRO A 188 -1.82 3.70 -18.50
CA PRO A 188 -1.94 3.45 -17.08
C PRO A 188 -2.72 4.56 -16.36
N LYS A 189 -3.55 4.13 -15.42
CA LYS A 189 -4.29 4.92 -14.44
C LYS A 189 -4.05 4.31 -13.07
N ILE A 190 -3.93 5.15 -12.07
CA ILE A 190 -3.93 4.79 -10.65
C ILE A 190 -5.15 5.46 -10.01
N LEU A 191 -5.78 4.79 -9.06
CA LEU A 191 -7.08 5.14 -8.50
C LEU A 191 -7.07 4.98 -6.98
N ASP A 192 -7.92 5.73 -6.29
CA ASP A 192 -8.10 5.67 -4.84
C ASP A 192 -6.79 5.81 -4.03
N PRO A 193 -6.05 6.93 -4.21
CA PRO A 193 -4.81 7.15 -3.49
C PRO A 193 -5.06 7.36 -2.00
N ALA A 194 -4.19 6.76 -1.20
CA ALA A 194 -3.98 7.09 0.20
C ALA A 194 -2.69 7.93 0.34
N ALA A 195 -2.59 9.01 -0.44
CA ALA A 195 -1.33 9.65 -0.76
C ALA A 195 -0.71 10.45 0.40
N PHE A 196 0.61 10.54 0.37
CA PHE A 196 1.44 11.40 1.22
C PHE A 196 2.86 11.45 0.65
N TYR A 197 3.72 12.32 1.18
CA TYR A 197 5.15 12.34 0.86
C TYR A 197 5.90 11.31 1.70
N ALA A 198 6.53 10.36 1.04
CA ALA A 198 7.16 9.18 1.64
C ALA A 198 8.48 8.85 0.95
N HIS A 199 9.15 7.79 1.42
CA HIS A 199 10.13 7.10 0.60
C HIS A 199 9.43 6.46 -0.61
N ASN A 200 9.92 6.70 -1.84
CA ASN A 200 9.32 6.18 -3.08
C ASN A 200 9.13 4.66 -3.11
N GLU A 201 9.96 3.92 -2.39
CA GLU A 201 9.89 2.46 -2.28
C GLU A 201 8.65 1.96 -1.50
N TYR A 202 7.97 2.85 -0.79
CA TYR A 202 6.78 2.55 -0.01
C TYR A 202 5.60 2.06 -0.86
N ASP A 203 5.46 2.53 -2.09
CA ASP A 203 4.37 2.12 -2.99
C ASP A 203 4.41 0.65 -3.40
N PHE A 204 5.51 -0.04 -3.10
CA PHE A 204 5.66 -1.47 -3.32
C PHE A 204 5.17 -2.33 -2.13
N ALA A 205 4.62 -1.71 -1.08
CA ALA A 205 4.19 -2.37 0.16
C ALA A 205 3.29 -3.58 -0.10
N ALA A 206 2.24 -3.42 -0.91
CA ALA A 206 1.27 -4.49 -1.14
C ALA A 206 1.80 -5.62 -2.05
N TRP A 207 2.90 -5.40 -2.77
CA TRP A 207 3.31 -6.24 -3.90
C TRP A 207 4.02 -7.53 -3.50
N ARG A 208 4.26 -7.72 -2.19
CA ARG A 208 4.74 -9.00 -1.64
C ARG A 208 3.63 -10.03 -1.47
N SER A 209 2.37 -9.59 -1.38
CA SER A 209 1.23 -10.48 -1.27
C SER A 209 1.13 -11.35 -2.52
N GLU A 210 0.95 -12.66 -2.35
CA GLU A 210 0.81 -13.60 -3.46
C GLU A 210 -0.42 -13.33 -4.32
N ASN A 211 -1.41 -12.62 -3.77
CA ASN A 211 -2.63 -12.24 -4.47
C ASN A 211 -2.42 -11.03 -5.40
N VAL A 212 -1.32 -10.29 -5.24
CA VAL A 212 -1.02 -9.11 -6.05
C VAL A 212 -0.15 -9.51 -7.25
N PRO A 213 -0.62 -9.32 -8.49
CA PRO A 213 0.08 -9.75 -9.71
C PRO A 213 1.24 -8.83 -10.13
N PHE A 214 1.85 -8.12 -9.16
CA PHE A 214 3.07 -7.34 -9.37
C PHE A 214 4.30 -8.13 -8.93
N GLY A 215 5.47 -7.77 -9.43
CA GLY A 215 6.67 -8.54 -9.14
C GLY A 215 7.89 -8.14 -9.95
N ARG A 216 8.84 -9.06 -10.11
CA ARG A 216 10.15 -8.78 -10.73
C ARG A 216 10.11 -8.01 -12.05
N PRO A 217 9.19 -8.29 -12.99
CA PRO A 217 9.10 -7.51 -14.23
C PRO A 217 8.81 -6.03 -13.97
N HIS A 218 7.96 -5.71 -12.98
CA HIS A 218 7.60 -4.35 -12.57
C HIS A 218 8.79 -3.65 -11.93
N TYR A 219 9.39 -4.25 -10.89
CA TYR A 219 10.59 -3.72 -10.24
C TYR A 219 11.71 -3.41 -11.26
N ARG A 220 11.96 -4.35 -12.18
CA ARG A 220 12.98 -4.16 -13.22
C ARG A 220 12.69 -2.99 -14.16
N GLN A 221 11.42 -2.70 -14.48
CA GLN A 221 11.11 -1.51 -15.29
C GLN A 221 11.22 -0.23 -14.47
N TYR A 222 10.74 -0.23 -13.22
CA TYR A 222 10.83 0.93 -12.34
C TYR A 222 12.30 1.32 -12.06
N PHE A 223 13.14 0.34 -11.75
CA PHE A 223 14.56 0.56 -11.44
C PHE A 223 15.43 1.01 -12.62
N LYS A 224 14.88 1.06 -13.85
CA LYS A 224 15.54 1.75 -14.96
C LYS A 224 15.48 3.27 -14.83
N HIS A 225 14.52 3.78 -14.07
CA HIS A 225 14.27 5.20 -13.89
C HIS A 225 14.76 5.70 -12.53
N ILE A 226 14.44 4.96 -11.46
CA ILE A 226 14.88 5.26 -10.09
C ILE A 226 15.52 4.00 -9.53
N PRO A 227 16.86 3.88 -9.46
CA PRO A 227 17.52 2.72 -8.87
C PRO A 227 17.10 2.53 -7.39
N PRO A 228 17.26 1.32 -6.82
CA PRO A 228 17.00 1.11 -5.40
C PRO A 228 17.83 2.07 -4.54
N SER A 229 17.23 2.58 -3.46
CA SER A 229 17.88 3.53 -2.55
C SER A 229 19.08 2.87 -1.86
N GLU A 230 20.14 3.64 -1.63
CA GLU A 230 21.28 3.17 -0.86
C GLU A 230 20.93 3.06 0.64
N PRO A 231 21.38 2.02 1.36
CA PRO A 231 22.15 0.86 0.87
C PRO A 231 21.30 -0.09 0.02
N LYS A 232 21.73 -0.37 -1.21
CA LYS A 232 20.95 -1.14 -2.20
C LYS A 232 20.65 -2.56 -1.76
N GLU A 233 21.57 -3.18 -1.03
CA GLU A 233 21.45 -4.53 -0.49
C GLU A 233 20.32 -4.67 0.53
N GLN A 234 19.85 -3.55 1.11
CA GLN A 234 18.74 -3.51 2.06
C GLN A 234 17.38 -3.27 1.40
N TRP A 235 17.33 -3.11 0.06
CA TRP A 235 16.08 -2.91 -0.68
C TRP A 235 15.01 -3.96 -0.35
N ASP A 236 15.39 -5.25 -0.37
CA ASP A 236 14.43 -6.33 -0.13
C ASP A 236 13.88 -6.25 1.31
N ASP A 237 14.74 -5.96 2.29
CA ASP A 237 14.34 -5.80 3.69
C ASP A 237 13.39 -4.60 3.88
N ARG A 238 13.66 -3.46 3.22
CA ARG A 238 12.75 -2.31 3.23
C ARG A 238 11.40 -2.64 2.60
N ASN A 239 11.40 -3.35 1.48
CA ASN A 239 10.14 -3.80 0.86
C ASN A 239 9.38 -4.77 1.78
N LYS A 240 10.07 -5.61 2.56
CA LYS A 240 9.47 -6.49 3.57
C LYS A 240 8.87 -5.70 4.72
N LEU A 241 9.59 -4.68 5.21
CA LEU A 241 9.09 -3.75 6.22
C LEU A 241 7.82 -3.02 5.75
N TYR A 242 7.80 -2.48 4.53
CA TYR A 242 6.61 -1.78 4.03
C TYR A 242 5.43 -2.74 3.81
N ALA A 243 5.69 -4.00 3.45
CA ALA A 243 4.65 -5.01 3.40
C ALA A 243 4.00 -5.25 4.77
N ILE A 244 4.76 -5.24 5.88
CA ILE A 244 4.18 -5.37 7.23
C ILE A 244 3.07 -4.35 7.46
N ARG A 245 3.24 -3.07 7.07
CA ARG A 245 2.17 -2.06 7.15
C ARG A 245 0.92 -2.50 6.38
N ALA A 246 1.08 -2.94 5.13
CA ALA A 246 -0.04 -3.36 4.29
C ALA A 246 -0.77 -4.60 4.86
N GLU A 247 -0.03 -5.57 5.38
CA GLU A 247 -0.57 -6.78 6.00
C GLU A 247 -1.31 -6.49 7.32
N VAL A 248 -0.74 -5.64 8.18
CA VAL A 248 -1.38 -5.17 9.43
C VAL A 248 -2.67 -4.42 9.11
N HIS A 249 -2.63 -3.51 8.14
CA HIS A 249 -3.83 -2.81 7.70
C HIS A 249 -4.92 -3.78 7.23
N ARG A 250 -4.58 -4.74 6.38
CA ARG A 250 -5.53 -5.74 5.87
C ARG A 250 -6.13 -6.61 6.99
N SER A 251 -5.35 -6.93 8.02
CA SER A 251 -5.85 -7.64 9.20
C SER A 251 -6.98 -6.87 9.89
N SER A 252 -6.81 -5.54 10.03
CA SER A 252 -7.84 -4.66 10.60
C SER A 252 -9.12 -4.55 9.75
N LEU A 253 -9.03 -4.74 8.43
CA LEU A 253 -10.19 -4.68 7.52
C LEU A 253 -11.01 -5.96 7.49
N TRP A 254 -10.37 -7.12 7.70
CA TRP A 254 -11.01 -8.42 7.66
C TRP A 254 -10.70 -9.21 8.93
N PRO A 255 -11.46 -9.01 10.02
CA PRO A 255 -11.19 -9.62 11.32
C PRO A 255 -11.12 -11.16 11.29
N ALA A 256 -11.84 -11.78 10.35
CA ALA A 256 -11.80 -13.23 10.15
C ALA A 256 -10.43 -13.76 9.65
N LEU A 257 -9.56 -12.87 9.17
CA LEU A 257 -8.24 -13.22 8.62
C LEU A 257 -7.09 -12.84 9.56
N CYS A 258 -7.34 -12.21 10.71
CA CYS A 258 -6.27 -11.66 11.58
C CYS A 258 -5.15 -12.68 11.83
N GLU A 259 -5.48 -13.88 12.30
CA GLU A 259 -4.46 -14.88 12.63
C GLU A 259 -3.66 -15.34 11.39
N SER A 260 -4.32 -15.61 10.27
CA SER A 260 -3.62 -15.98 9.03
C SER A 260 -2.71 -14.86 8.51
N GLN A 261 -3.09 -13.60 8.67
CA GLN A 261 -2.25 -12.47 8.27
C GLN A 261 -1.12 -12.22 9.27
N ARG A 262 -1.38 -12.41 10.57
CA ARG A 262 -0.37 -12.35 11.63
C ARG A 262 0.71 -13.40 11.42
N GLU A 263 0.39 -14.59 10.92
CA GLU A 263 1.39 -15.60 10.54
C GLU A 263 2.34 -15.09 9.44
N ILE A 264 1.81 -14.42 8.41
CA ILE A 264 2.63 -13.81 7.35
C ILE A 264 3.52 -12.70 7.93
N VAL A 265 2.93 -11.80 8.70
CA VAL A 265 3.66 -10.70 9.34
C VAL A 265 4.72 -11.23 10.30
N LEU A 266 4.43 -12.27 11.07
CA LEU A 266 5.38 -12.89 12.00
C LEU A 266 6.59 -13.48 11.27
N GLY A 267 6.39 -14.03 10.07
CA GLY A 267 7.50 -14.43 9.20
C GLY A 267 8.42 -13.25 8.87
N TYR A 268 7.85 -12.11 8.49
CA TYR A 268 8.61 -10.89 8.21
C TYR A 268 9.30 -10.31 9.44
N LEU A 269 8.60 -10.28 10.58
CA LEU A 269 9.14 -9.84 11.87
C LEU A 269 10.34 -10.70 12.27
N THR A 270 10.23 -12.02 12.16
CA THR A 270 11.30 -12.95 12.52
C THR A 270 12.55 -12.70 11.69
N ASP A 271 12.41 -12.55 10.36
CA ASP A 271 13.54 -12.30 9.46
C ASP A 271 14.22 -10.96 9.77
N LEU A 272 13.45 -9.88 9.86
CA LEU A 272 13.98 -8.54 10.06
C LEU A 272 14.59 -8.37 11.45
N THR A 273 13.90 -8.82 12.50
CA THR A 273 14.41 -8.70 13.87
C THR A 273 15.66 -9.56 14.07
N ALA A 274 15.75 -10.75 13.48
CA ALA A 274 16.97 -11.54 13.54
C ALA A 274 18.18 -10.83 12.90
N LYS A 275 17.95 -10.10 11.79
CA LYS A 275 18.99 -9.38 11.05
C LYS A 275 19.42 -8.06 11.70
N TYR A 276 18.49 -7.35 12.36
CA TYR A 276 18.70 -5.97 12.80
C TYR A 276 18.57 -5.72 14.32
N ALA A 277 18.06 -6.67 15.11
CA ALA A 277 17.89 -6.46 16.56
C ALA A 277 19.19 -6.54 17.38
N LYS A 278 20.29 -7.00 16.77
CA LYS A 278 21.63 -6.90 17.35
C LYS A 278 22.32 -5.74 16.62
N GLY A 279 22.60 -4.65 17.32
CA GLY A 279 23.16 -3.42 16.77
C GLY A 279 24.59 -3.51 16.23
N ASP A 280 24.91 -4.54 15.45
CA ASP A 280 26.14 -4.63 14.68
C ASP A 280 25.81 -4.27 13.22
N ALA A 281 26.33 -3.12 12.78
CA ALA A 281 26.30 -2.72 11.39
C ALA A 281 26.83 -3.86 10.52
N VAL A 282 26.00 -4.35 9.59
CA VAL A 282 26.45 -5.36 8.63
C VAL A 282 27.25 -4.65 7.55
N ASP A 283 28.57 -4.70 7.69
CA ASP A 283 29.51 -4.54 6.57
C ASP A 283 29.23 -5.65 5.54
N GLY A 284 28.94 -5.21 4.31
CA GLY A 284 28.89 -5.95 3.05
C GLY A 284 28.88 -7.49 3.11
N ALA A 285 27.71 -8.08 2.92
CA ALA A 285 27.59 -9.45 2.41
C ALA A 285 26.58 -9.48 1.26
N ALA A 286 27.05 -9.97 0.12
CA ALA A 286 26.35 -9.98 -1.17
C ALA A 286 25.25 -11.07 -1.30
N ASP A 287 24.31 -10.75 -2.19
CA ASP A 287 23.27 -11.54 -2.87
C ASP A 287 23.35 -13.09 -2.82
N PRO A 288 22.31 -13.73 -2.27
CA PRO A 288 21.90 -15.05 -2.69
C PRO A 288 20.47 -15.01 -3.27
N ARG A 289 20.39 -14.64 -4.55
CA ARG A 289 19.34 -14.95 -5.53
C ARG A 289 18.02 -15.39 -4.89
N LEU A 290 17.11 -14.44 -4.68
CA LEU A 290 15.66 -14.66 -4.80
C LEU A 290 15.21 -16.08 -4.45
N SER A 291 15.46 -16.51 -3.21
CA SER A 291 15.21 -17.89 -2.79
C SER A 291 13.76 -18.02 -2.37
N HIS A 292 13.00 -18.60 -3.29
CA HIS A 292 11.68 -19.16 -3.09
C HIS A 292 11.82 -20.40 -2.19
N ALA A 293 11.47 -20.32 -0.89
CA ALA A 293 11.30 -21.49 -0.04
C ALA A 293 10.49 -21.16 1.22
N GLY A 294 9.18 -21.38 1.14
CA GLY A 294 8.24 -21.27 2.26
C GLY A 294 6.81 -21.53 1.81
N ARG A 295 6.60 -22.51 0.91
CA ARG A 295 5.26 -22.88 0.45
C ARG A 295 4.54 -23.66 1.56
N VAL A 296 3.60 -23.02 2.24
CA VAL A 296 2.48 -23.74 2.84
C VAL A 296 1.40 -23.82 1.76
N HIS A 297 1.13 -25.02 1.27
CA HIS A 297 0.17 -25.25 0.21
C HIS A 297 -1.25 -25.25 0.79
N PHE A 298 -1.98 -24.14 0.68
CA PHE A 298 -3.44 -24.16 0.83
C PHE A 298 -4.08 -24.41 -0.54
N GLY A 299 -4.42 -25.67 -0.79
CA GLY A 299 -5.14 -26.09 -1.99
C GLY A 299 -6.60 -25.63 -1.91
N LEU A 300 -6.94 -24.58 -2.65
CA LEU A 300 -8.30 -24.39 -3.17
C LEU A 300 -8.29 -24.82 -4.64
N THR A 301 -8.74 -26.04 -4.89
CA THR A 301 -8.93 -26.55 -6.25
C THR A 301 -10.05 -25.79 -6.95
N ALA A 302 -9.71 -24.84 -7.81
CA ALA A 302 -10.61 -24.34 -8.84
C ALA A 302 -10.49 -25.24 -10.07
N ARG A 303 -11.52 -26.07 -10.33
CA ARG A 303 -11.66 -26.77 -11.62
C ARG A 303 -11.99 -25.73 -12.69
N ARG A 304 -11.13 -25.57 -13.68
CA ARG A 304 -11.48 -24.97 -14.96
C ARG A 304 -12.18 -26.03 -15.81
N GLU A 305 -13.47 -25.90 -16.02
CA GLU A 305 -14.15 -26.51 -17.17
C GLU A 305 -14.44 -25.41 -18.20
N THR A 306 -13.97 -25.66 -19.40
CA THR A 306 -14.15 -24.88 -20.61
C THR A 306 -15.49 -25.24 -21.26
N SER A 307 -16.37 -24.27 -21.47
CA SER A 307 -17.22 -24.21 -22.68
C SER A 307 -18.01 -22.90 -22.72
N GLU A 308 -18.05 -22.32 -23.91
CA GLU A 308 -18.98 -21.25 -24.32
C GLU A 308 -20.41 -21.55 -23.84
N VAL A 309 -21.05 -20.58 -23.18
CA VAL A 309 -22.51 -20.51 -23.13
C VAL A 309 -22.90 -19.03 -23.10
N ASP A 310 -23.47 -18.56 -24.21
CA ASP A 310 -24.36 -17.40 -24.25
C ASP A 310 -25.43 -17.56 -23.18
N MET A 311 -25.54 -16.63 -22.23
CA MET A 311 -26.72 -16.52 -21.38
C MET A 311 -27.33 -15.12 -21.43
N VAL A 312 -28.38 -15.11 -22.23
CA VAL A 312 -29.52 -14.20 -22.27
C VAL A 312 -30.00 -13.83 -20.85
N LEU A 313 -30.28 -12.54 -20.71
CA LEU A 313 -31.00 -11.90 -19.61
C LEU A 313 -32.35 -12.59 -19.35
N GLY A 314 -32.58 -12.98 -18.10
CA GLY A 314 -33.89 -13.42 -17.61
C GLY A 314 -34.09 -12.91 -16.19
N CYS A 315 -34.71 -11.74 -16.06
CA CYS A 315 -35.38 -11.32 -14.83
C CYS A 315 -36.46 -12.34 -14.48
N ASP A 316 -36.57 -12.72 -13.21
CA ASP A 316 -37.88 -12.91 -12.61
C ASP A 316 -37.86 -12.48 -11.15
N MET A 317 -38.68 -11.47 -10.90
CA MET A 317 -39.03 -10.94 -9.59
C MET A 317 -40.03 -11.89 -8.92
N ILE A 318 -39.87 -12.15 -7.62
CA ILE A 318 -40.99 -12.56 -6.78
C ILE A 318 -40.98 -11.68 -5.53
N PHE A 319 -41.98 -10.81 -5.42
CA PHE A 319 -42.35 -10.05 -4.23
C PHE A 319 -43.32 -10.87 -3.36
N ASP A 320 -43.14 -10.73 -2.04
CA ASP A 320 -44.08 -10.86 -0.90
C ASP A 320 -45.14 -11.98 -0.85
N ARG A 321 -45.11 -12.73 0.26
CA ARG A 321 -46.06 -12.57 1.39
C ARG A 321 -45.41 -12.95 2.71
#